data_AF-A0A841Z4F5-F1
#
_entry.id   AF-A0A841Z4F5-F1
#
_cell.length_a   1.000
_cell.length_b   1.000
_cell.length_c   1.000
_cell.angle_alpha   90.00
_cell.angle_beta   90.00
_cell.angle_gamma   90.00
#
_symmetry.space_group_name_H-M   'P 1'
#
loop_
_entity.id
_entity.type
_entity.pdbx_description
1 polymer ?
#
loop_
_entity_poly.entity_id
_entity_poly.type
_entity_poly.pdbx_seq_one_letter_code
_entity_poly.pdbx_strand_id
1 'polypeptide(L)'
;MNEADKEMDRWNQRLRNLGDDQFANERELRRHERLQDEVDYVHRQGDRLFQELGGVWHKDPEMARFLDDQRDGYSRRRFQVMDGLAEERARMEREKRMLVERESDYYEARRKLALGGERE
;
A
#
# COMPACT_ATOMS: atom_id res chain seq x y z
N MET A 1 14.23 -30.55 -28.03
CA MET A 1 14.20 -29.24 -27.35
C MET A 1 15.52 -29.10 -26.63
N ASN A 2 16.33 -28.12 -27.01
CA ASN A 2 17.69 -27.97 -26.48
C ASN A 2 17.62 -27.47 -25.04
N GLU A 3 18.64 -27.71 -24.22
CA GLU A 3 18.62 -27.31 -22.80
C GLU A 3 18.49 -25.78 -22.64
N ALA A 4 19.11 -25.02 -23.56
CA ALA A 4 18.97 -23.57 -23.64
C ALA A 4 17.53 -23.10 -23.91
N ASP A 5 16.76 -23.82 -24.73
CA ASP A 5 15.35 -23.49 -24.99
C ASP A 5 14.50 -23.66 -23.73
N LYS A 6 14.74 -24.76 -22.98
CA LYS A 6 14.05 -25.02 -21.72
C LYS A 6 14.38 -23.96 -20.67
N GLU A 7 15.64 -23.52 -20.59
CA GLU A 7 16.02 -22.43 -19.69
C GLU A 7 15.40 -21.10 -20.09
N MET A 8 15.34 -20.80 -21.39
CA MET A 8 14.63 -19.62 -21.89
C MET A 8 13.15 -19.63 -21.52
N ASP A 9 12.48 -20.77 -21.67
CA ASP A 9 11.08 -20.92 -21.28
C ASP A 9 10.88 -20.74 -19.77
N ARG A 10 11.80 -21.22 -18.94
CA ARG A 10 11.78 -20.98 -17.49
C ARG A 10 11.89 -19.50 -17.15
N TRP A 11 12.76 -18.75 -17.82
CA TRP A 11 12.90 -17.31 -17.59
C TRP A 11 11.68 -16.53 -18.09
N ASN A 12 11.13 -16.91 -19.24
CA ASN A 12 9.88 -16.33 -19.74
C ASN A 12 8.73 -16.56 -18.76
N GLN A 13 8.62 -17.76 -18.19
CA GLN A 13 7.61 -18.06 -17.18
C GLN A 13 7.80 -17.23 -15.90
N ARG A 14 9.05 -17.07 -15.43
CA ARG A 14 9.37 -16.24 -14.26
C ARG A 14 9.01 -14.77 -14.48
N LEU A 15 9.30 -14.22 -15.67
CA LEU A 15 8.92 -12.86 -16.03
C LEU A 15 7.40 -12.67 -16.11
N ARG A 16 6.66 -13.66 -16.61
CA ARG A 16 5.18 -13.63 -16.60
C ARG A 16 4.63 -13.60 -15.18
N ASN A 17 5.08 -14.52 -14.32
CA ASN A 17 4.64 -14.56 -12.93
C ASN A 17 4.96 -13.24 -12.20
N LEU A 18 6.14 -12.66 -12.47
CA LEU A 18 6.53 -11.38 -11.91
C LEU A 18 5.62 -10.24 -12.36
N GLY A 19 5.20 -10.24 -13.63
CA GLY A 19 4.21 -9.29 -14.14
C GLY A 19 2.86 -9.41 -13.45
N ASP A 20 2.41 -10.64 -13.17
CA ASP A 20 1.18 -10.88 -12.39
C ASP A 20 1.31 -10.34 -10.95
N ASP A 21 2.46 -10.57 -10.30
CA ASP A 21 2.77 -10.06 -8.96
C ASP A 21 2.81 -8.52 -8.93
N GLN A 22 3.43 -7.88 -9.93
CA GLN A 22 3.46 -6.42 -10.08
C GLN A 22 2.04 -5.86 -10.25
N PHE A 23 1.24 -6.48 -11.13
CA PHE A 23 -0.15 -6.06 -11.33
C PHE A 23 -1.00 -6.21 -10.06
N ALA A 24 -0.81 -7.30 -9.32
CA ALA A 24 -1.49 -7.51 -8.03
C ALA A 24 -1.09 -6.42 -7.02
N ASN A 25 0.20 -6.13 -6.86
CA ASN A 25 0.69 -5.10 -5.95
C ASN A 25 0.13 -3.70 -6.32
N GLU A 26 0.12 -3.33 -7.61
CA GLU A 26 -0.47 -2.06 -8.07
C GLU A 26 -1.99 -1.98 -7.83
N ARG A 27 -2.69 -3.10 -7.94
CA ARG A 27 -4.13 -3.17 -7.62
C ARG A 27 -4.37 -2.96 -6.14
N GLU A 28 -3.55 -3.56 -5.27
CA GLU A 28 -3.64 -3.39 -3.82
C GLU A 28 -3.26 -1.97 -3.39
N LEU A 29 -2.23 -1.35 -3.98
CA LEU A 29 -1.90 0.06 -3.75
C LEU A 29 -3.09 0.98 -4.06
N ARG A 30 -3.76 0.80 -5.20
CA ARG A 30 -4.97 1.57 -5.56
C ARG A 30 -6.16 1.31 -4.64
N ARG A 31 -6.28 0.10 -4.09
CA ARG A 31 -7.30 -0.22 -3.08
C ARG A 31 -6.99 0.51 -1.77
N HIS A 32 -5.73 0.50 -1.36
CA HIS A 32 -5.26 1.18 -0.16
C HIS A 32 -5.43 2.70 -0.25
N GLU A 33 -5.15 3.31 -1.41
CA GLU A 33 -5.41 4.75 -1.64
C GLU A 33 -6.88 5.10 -1.44
N ARG A 34 -7.80 4.30 -1.98
CA ARG A 34 -9.25 4.51 -1.78
C ARG A 34 -9.66 4.34 -0.31
N LEU A 35 -9.10 3.34 0.37
CA LEU A 35 -9.34 3.15 1.81
C LEU A 35 -8.87 4.36 2.62
N GLN A 36 -7.71 4.94 2.26
CA GLN A 36 -7.21 6.14 2.90
C GLN A 36 -8.15 7.34 2.68
N ASP A 37 -8.65 7.52 1.47
CA ASP A 37 -9.64 8.58 1.18
C ASP A 37 -10.94 8.42 1.99
N GLU A 38 -11.42 7.19 2.14
CA GLU A 38 -12.60 6.86 2.96
C GLU A 38 -12.36 7.16 4.45
N VAL A 39 -11.20 6.77 4.98
CA VAL A 39 -10.79 7.05 6.36
C VAL A 39 -10.67 8.56 6.60
N ASP A 40 -10.05 9.29 5.68
CA ASP A 40 -9.96 10.76 5.74
C ASP A 40 -11.33 11.43 5.65
N TYR A 41 -12.26 10.87 4.88
CA TYR A 41 -13.65 11.33 4.86
C TYR A 41 -14.32 11.15 6.23
N VAL A 42 -14.25 9.96 6.83
CA VAL A 42 -14.83 9.69 8.15
C VAL A 42 -14.24 10.62 9.21
N HIS A 43 -12.92 10.84 9.18
CA HIS A 43 -12.26 11.74 10.12
C HIS A 43 -12.69 13.19 9.99
N ARG A 44 -12.87 13.69 8.76
CA ARG A 44 -13.43 15.03 8.54
C ARG A 44 -14.86 15.16 9.06
N GLN A 45 -15.70 14.13 8.92
CA GLN A 45 -17.05 14.16 9.49
C GLN A 45 -17.03 14.11 11.02
N GLY A 46 -16.15 13.30 11.61
CA GLY A 46 -15.96 13.25 13.06
C GLY A 46 -15.52 14.60 13.63
N ASP A 47 -14.55 15.25 13.00
CA ASP A 47 -14.07 16.57 13.44
C ASP A 47 -15.19 17.63 13.40
N ARG A 48 -16.02 17.63 12.35
CA ARG A 48 -17.19 18.51 12.26
C ARG A 48 -18.22 18.24 13.34
N LEU A 49 -18.53 16.96 13.59
CA LEU A 49 -19.47 16.57 14.64
C LEU A 49 -19.02 17.07 16.02
N PHE A 50 -17.74 16.91 16.36
CA PHE A 50 -17.22 17.44 17.62
C PHE A 50 -17.28 18.97 17.70
N GLN A 51 -17.05 19.68 16.58
CA GLN A 51 -17.21 21.14 16.54
C GLN A 51 -18.66 21.57 16.77
N GLU A 52 -19.63 20.91 16.12
CA GLU A 52 -21.05 21.20 16.27
C GLU A 52 -21.53 20.91 17.69
N LEU A 53 -21.20 19.73 18.23
CA LEU A 53 -21.56 19.36 19.61
C LEU A 53 -20.91 20.29 20.63
N GLY A 54 -19.62 20.61 20.46
CA GLY A 54 -18.92 21.56 21.33
C GLY A 54 -19.59 22.94 21.31
N GLY A 55 -19.99 23.42 20.12
CA GLY A 55 -20.72 24.68 19.99
C GLY A 55 -22.08 24.69 20.71
N VAL A 56 -22.82 23.58 20.68
CA VAL A 56 -24.12 23.46 21.35
C VAL A 56 -23.97 23.37 22.87
N TRP A 57 -23.03 22.55 23.34
CA TRP A 57 -22.95 22.16 24.75
C TRP A 57 -21.91 22.93 25.57
N HIS A 58 -21.20 23.91 24.99
CA HIS A 58 -20.13 24.67 25.67
C HIS A 58 -20.52 25.32 27.01
N LYS A 59 -21.81 25.60 27.23
CA LYS A 59 -22.30 26.24 28.46
C LYS A 59 -22.53 25.27 29.60
N ASP A 60 -22.60 23.97 29.32
CA ASP A 60 -22.69 22.91 30.30
C ASP A 60 -21.26 22.39 30.59
N PRO A 61 -20.69 22.66 31.77
CA PRO A 61 -19.31 22.27 32.07
C PRO A 61 -19.07 20.76 32.12
N GLU A 62 -20.09 19.97 32.48
CA GLU A 62 -19.98 18.51 32.53
C GLU A 62 -19.98 17.96 31.11
N MET A 63 -20.92 18.42 30.29
CA MET A 63 -20.99 18.00 28.89
C MET A 63 -19.79 18.47 28.07
N ALA A 64 -19.29 19.68 28.30
CA ALA A 64 -18.09 20.19 27.64
C ALA A 64 -16.87 19.29 27.92
N ARG A 65 -16.64 18.93 29.20
CA ARG A 65 -15.56 18.00 29.58
C ARG A 65 -15.74 16.62 28.95
N PHE A 66 -16.96 16.09 28.98
CA PHE A 66 -17.25 14.79 28.35
C PHE A 66 -16.92 14.80 26.86
N LEU A 67 -17.31 15.85 26.13
CA LEU A 67 -17.02 15.98 24.70
C LEU A 67 -15.53 16.13 24.42
N ASP A 68 -14.79 16.86 25.25
CA ASP A 68 -13.33 16.96 25.15
C ASP A 68 -12.65 15.59 25.35
N ASP A 69 -13.06 14.83 26.37
CA ASP A 69 -12.55 13.47 26.61
C ASP A 69 -12.83 12.53 25.42
N GLN A 70 -14.04 12.61 24.85
CA GLN A 70 -14.40 11.83 23.66
C GLN A 70 -13.59 12.25 22.44
N ARG A 71 -13.37 13.54 22.24
CA ARG A 71 -12.56 14.07 21.13
C ARG A 71 -11.11 13.65 21.23
N ASP A 72 -10.54 13.65 22.43
CA ASP A 72 -9.17 13.17 22.68
C ASP A 72 -9.06 11.66 22.43
N GLY A 73 -10.03 10.89 22.93
CA GLY A 73 -10.12 9.45 22.67
C GLY A 73 -10.29 9.12 21.19
N TYR A 74 -11.04 9.94 20.46
CA TYR A 74 -11.19 9.84 19.01
C TYR A 74 -9.87 10.16 18.28
N SER A 75 -9.22 11.26 18.64
CA SER A 75 -7.96 11.70 18.03
C SER A 75 -6.84 10.68 18.20
N ARG A 76 -6.74 10.04 19.38
CA ARG A 76 -5.79 8.94 19.61
C ARG A 76 -6.05 7.74 18.71
N ARG A 77 -7.31 7.34 18.54
CA ARG A 77 -7.69 6.23 17.65
C ARG A 77 -7.44 6.57 16.18
N ARG A 78 -7.76 7.81 15.76
CA ARG A 78 -7.42 8.32 14.43
C ARG A 78 -5.93 8.21 14.15
N PHE A 79 -5.08 8.64 15.09
CA PHE A 79 -3.62 8.54 14.93
C PHE A 79 -3.18 7.08 14.68
N GLN A 80 -3.65 6.13 15.49
CA GLN A 80 -3.32 4.71 15.33
C GLN A 80 -3.75 4.14 13.97
N VAL A 81 -4.94 4.52 13.49
CA VAL A 81 -5.42 4.09 12.18
C VAL A 81 -4.55 4.66 11.06
N MET A 82 -4.24 5.96 11.11
CA MET A 82 -3.41 6.62 10.09
C MET A 82 -1.98 6.08 10.07
N ASP A 83 -1.41 5.78 11.24
CA ASP A 83 -0.09 5.17 11.36
C ASP A 83 -0.06 3.78 10.71
N GLY A 84 -1.06 2.92 11.03
CA GLY A 84 -1.19 1.61 10.41
C GLY A 84 -1.36 1.65 8.89
N LEU A 85 -2.13 2.62 8.37
CA LEU A 85 -2.24 2.84 6.92
C LEU A 85 -0.90 3.29 6.30
N ALA A 86 -0.14 4.14 7.00
CA ALA A 86 1.16 4.58 6.51
C ALA A 86 2.18 3.43 6.47
N GLU A 87 2.21 2.59 7.50
CA GLU A 87 3.06 1.39 7.56
C GLU A 87 2.74 0.41 6.44
N GLU A 88 1.45 0.14 6.21
CA GLU A 88 0.96 -0.77 5.18
C GLU A 88 1.33 -0.25 3.78
N ARG A 89 1.10 1.04 3.51
CA ARG A 89 1.56 1.68 2.27
C ARG A 89 3.07 1.56 2.07
N ALA A 90 3.85 1.82 3.12
CA ALA A 90 5.30 1.70 3.06
C ALA A 90 5.76 0.26 2.77
N ARG A 91 5.02 -0.74 3.28
CA ARG A 91 5.26 -2.16 2.96
C ARG A 91 5.02 -2.46 1.49
N MET A 92 3.87 -2.05 0.94
CA MET A 92 3.55 -2.26 -0.47
C MET A 92 4.54 -1.57 -1.41
N GLU A 93 4.99 -0.36 -1.08
CA GLU A 93 6.01 0.37 -1.86
C GLU A 93 7.41 -0.27 -1.78
N ARG A 94 7.75 -0.94 -0.67
CA ARG A 94 8.96 -1.76 -0.60
C ARG A 94 8.83 -2.99 -1.50
N GLU A 95 7.68 -3.66 -1.46
CA GLU A 95 7.42 -4.81 -2.32
C GLU A 95 7.48 -4.45 -3.80
N LYS A 96 6.84 -3.35 -4.21
CA LYS A 96 6.93 -2.81 -5.56
C LYS A 96 8.38 -2.63 -6.03
N ARG A 97 9.23 -2.01 -5.19
CA ARG A 97 10.66 -1.84 -5.50
C ARG A 97 11.38 -3.17 -5.67
N MET A 98 11.15 -4.12 -4.76
CA MET A 98 11.74 -5.47 -4.87
C MET A 98 11.29 -6.20 -6.15
N LEU A 99 10.04 -6.03 -6.57
CA LEU A 99 9.54 -6.64 -7.81
C LEU A 99 10.22 -6.02 -9.05
N VAL A 100 10.46 -4.71 -9.05
CA VAL A 100 11.20 -4.02 -10.12
C VAL A 100 12.66 -4.47 -10.17
N GLU A 101 13.32 -4.62 -9.02
CA GLU A 101 14.69 -5.16 -8.95
C GLU A 101 14.77 -6.58 -9.50
N ARG A 102 13.85 -7.47 -9.09
CA ARG A 102 13.75 -8.83 -9.63
C ARG A 102 13.51 -8.86 -11.13
N GLU A 103 12.75 -7.92 -11.66
CA GLU A 103 12.49 -7.81 -13.10
C GLU A 103 13.78 -7.54 -13.85
N SER A 104 14.57 -6.58 -13.37
CA SER A 104 15.89 -6.26 -13.91
C SER A 104 16.80 -7.49 -13.89
N ASP A 105 16.89 -8.20 -12.77
CA ASP A 105 17.70 -9.41 -12.62
C ASP A 105 17.28 -10.50 -13.61
N TYR A 106 15.98 -10.70 -13.79
CA TYR A 106 15.45 -11.71 -14.71
C TYR A 106 15.73 -11.35 -16.17
N TYR A 107 15.62 -10.08 -16.56
CA TYR A 107 16.01 -9.64 -17.90
C TYR A 107 17.52 -9.77 -18.15
N GLU A 108 18.36 -9.45 -17.16
CA GLU A 108 19.80 -9.63 -17.26
C GLU A 108 20.19 -11.11 -17.42
N ALA A 109 19.61 -11.99 -16.59
CA ALA A 109 19.86 -13.42 -16.65
C ALA A 109 19.41 -14.02 -18.01
N ARG A 110 18.21 -13.63 -18.47
CA ARG A 110 17.69 -14.01 -19.79
C ARG A 110 18.59 -13.51 -20.93
N ARG A 111 19.10 -12.28 -20.85
CA ARG A 111 20.00 -11.71 -21.85
C ARG A 111 21.35 -12.45 -21.90
N LYS A 112 21.91 -12.81 -20.76
CA LYS A 112 23.16 -13.61 -20.68
C LYS A 112 23.00 -14.97 -21.36
N LEU A 113 21.84 -15.61 -21.23
CA LEU A 113 21.54 -16.87 -21.92
C LEU A 113 21.37 -16.69 -23.44
N ALA A 114 20.72 -15.60 -23.88
CA ALA A 114 20.58 -15.29 -25.30
C ALA A 114 21.95 -15.04 -25.97
N LEU A 115 22.85 -14.31 -25.30
CA LEU A 115 24.18 -13.96 -25.82
C LEU A 115 25.21 -15.07 -25.63
N GLY A 116 25.04 -15.92 -24.61
CA GLY A 116 25.89 -17.09 -24.35
C GLY A 116 25.62 -18.28 -25.28
N GLY A 117 24.48 -18.28 -25.98
CA GLY A 117 24.12 -19.30 -26.98
C GLY A 117 24.62 -19.03 -28.41
N GLU A 118 25.23 -17.87 -28.69
CA GLU A 118 25.81 -17.54 -30.02
C GLU A 118 27.27 -18.02 -30.19
N ARG A 119 27.81 -18.81 -29.26
CA ARG A 119 29.13 -19.43 -29.40
C ARG A 119 29.04 -20.94 -29.20
N GLU A 120 28.68 -21.64 -30.27
CA GLU A 120 29.15 -22.99 -30.61
C GLU A 120 28.90 -23.27 -32.10
#